data_AF-A0A4P8XUX5-F1
#
_entry.id   AF-A0A4P8XUX5-F1
#
_cell.length_a   1.000
_cell.length_b   1.000
_cell.length_c   1.000
_cell.angle_alpha   90.00
_cell.angle_beta   90.00
_cell.angle_gamma   90.00
#
_symmetry.space_group_name_H-M   'P 1'
#
loop_
_entity.id
_entity.type
_entity.pdbx_description
1 polymer ?
#
loop_
_entity_poly.entity_id
_entity_poly.type
_entity_poly.pdbx_seq_one_letter_code
_entity_poly.pdbx_strand_id
1 'polypeptide(L)'
;MFAIKTESIKSYVEAPKSLLKEHRNLIALIADNGNHFLAYGIVEGTTLYIDLDAEYEENTLSCFINKQGQFKLFICELEGYDYVGRIIAAYKSYEV
;
A
#
# COMPACT_ATOMS: atom_id res chain seq x y z
N MET A 1 -10.74 12.84 1.34
CA MET A 1 -10.27 11.83 2.30
C MET A 1 -11.04 10.54 2.02
N PHE A 2 -10.43 9.64 1.25
CA PHE A 2 -11.03 8.35 0.93
C PHE A 2 -10.94 7.48 2.18
N ALA A 3 -12.08 7.22 2.83
CA ALA A 3 -12.13 6.25 3.92
C ALA A 3 -12.19 4.86 3.29
N ILE A 4 -11.19 4.02 3.57
CA ILE A 4 -11.28 2.61 3.21
C ILE A 4 -12.49 2.04 3.93
N LYS A 5 -13.45 1.60 3.13
CA LYS A 5 -14.68 0.97 3.61
C LYS A 5 -14.31 -0.23 4.48
N THR A 6 -14.77 -0.23 5.72
CA THR A 6 -14.44 -1.28 6.71
C THR A 6 -14.86 -2.66 6.22
N GLU A 7 -15.92 -2.76 5.42
CA GLU A 7 -16.38 -4.00 4.78
C GLU A 7 -15.38 -4.58 3.76
N SER A 8 -14.44 -3.78 3.26
CA SER A 8 -13.36 -4.25 2.38
C SER A 8 -12.19 -4.87 3.15
N ILE A 9 -12.16 -4.73 4.47
CA ILE A 9 -11.10 -5.28 5.33
C ILE A 9 -11.37 -6.77 5.53
N LYS A 10 -10.45 -7.60 5.04
CA LYS A 10 -10.56 -9.06 5.15
C LYS A 10 -10.16 -9.61 6.52
N SER A 11 -9.20 -8.96 7.17
CA SER A 11 -8.67 -9.39 8.45
C SER A 11 -7.91 -8.26 9.14
N TYR A 12 -7.72 -8.42 10.45
CA TYR A 12 -6.83 -7.60 11.26
C TYR A 12 -5.72 -8.49 11.79
N VAL A 13 -4.50 -7.97 11.82
CA VAL A 13 -3.31 -8.70 12.26
C VAL A 13 -2.53 -7.85 13.25
N GLU A 14 -1.95 -8.50 14.26
CA GLU A 14 -0.94 -7.87 15.09
C GLU A 14 0.43 -8.03 14.41
N ALA A 15 1.15 -6.92 14.27
CA ALA A 15 2.50 -6.92 13.73
C ALA A 15 3.48 -6.50 14.84
N PRO A 16 4.63 -7.19 14.97
CA PRO A 16 5.70 -6.73 15.85
C PRO A 16 6.10 -5.29 15.54
N LYS A 17 6.18 -4.44 16.58
CA LYS A 17 6.61 -3.03 16.44
C LYS A 17 7.99 -2.90 15.79
N SER A 18 8.85 -3.90 15.96
CA SER A 18 10.17 -3.94 15.32
C SER A 18 10.11 -3.97 13.80
N LEU A 19 9.02 -4.45 13.20
CA LEU A 19 8.87 -4.55 11.75
C LEU A 19 8.31 -3.26 11.13
N LEU A 20 7.44 -2.53 11.84
CA LEU A 20 6.67 -1.41 11.28
C LEU A 20 6.92 -0.07 11.98
N LYS A 21 8.01 0.06 12.75
CA LYS A 21 8.41 1.28 13.47
C LYS A 21 7.24 1.90 14.26
N GLU A 22 7.18 3.23 14.36
CA GLU A 22 6.13 4.00 15.06
C GLU A 22 4.86 4.21 14.19
N HIS A 23 4.72 3.51 13.06
CA HIS A 23 3.53 3.63 12.21
C HIS A 23 2.33 2.91 12.85
N ARG A 24 1.18 3.60 12.96
CA ARG A 24 0.04 3.13 13.76
C ARG A 24 -1.19 2.79 12.92
N ASN A 25 -1.42 3.52 11.84
CA ASN A 25 -2.60 3.36 11.00
C ASN A 25 -2.21 2.78 9.64
N LEU A 26 -2.13 1.45 9.61
CA LEU A 26 -1.60 0.71 8.48
C LEU A 26 -2.66 -0.16 7.83
N ILE A 27 -2.56 -0.29 6.51
CA ILE A 27 -3.22 -1.37 5.77
C ILE A 27 -2.18 -2.20 5.04
N ALA A 28 -2.57 -3.44 4.70
CA ALA A 28 -1.81 -4.31 3.84
C ALA A 28 -2.59 -4.62 2.57
N LEU A 29 -1.95 -4.45 1.41
CA LEU A 29 -2.46 -4.90 0.11
C LEU A 29 -1.56 -5.99 -0.45
N ILE A 30 -2.12 -6.87 -1.29
CA ILE A 30 -1.33 -7.86 -2.02
C ILE A 30 -1.16 -7.34 -3.45
N ALA A 31 0.08 -7.21 -3.89
CA ALA A 31 0.40 -6.84 -5.26
C ALA A 31 -0.16 -7.90 -6.20
N ASP A 32 -1.04 -7.46 -7.09
CA ASP A 32 -1.51 -8.24 -8.22
C ASP A 32 -0.55 -8.10 -9.41
N ASN A 33 -0.87 -8.77 -10.52
CA ASN A 33 -0.10 -8.67 -11.75
C ASN A 33 -0.32 -7.32 -12.49
N GLY A 34 -1.13 -6.39 -11.97
CA GLY A 34 -1.42 -5.12 -12.62
C GLY A 34 -0.47 -3.99 -12.21
N ASN A 35 0.07 -4.05 -10.99
CA ASN A 35 0.83 -2.98 -10.36
C ASN A 35 2.34 -3.26 -10.32
N HIS A 36 2.98 -3.27 -11.49
CA HIS A 36 4.42 -3.57 -11.60
C HIS A 36 5.31 -2.40 -11.15
N PHE A 37 5.96 -2.57 -10.00
CA PHE A 37 7.05 -1.71 -9.51
C PHE A 37 8.33 -2.54 -9.31
N LEU A 38 8.76 -3.22 -10.37
CA LEU A 38 9.91 -4.14 -10.35
C LEU A 38 11.21 -3.47 -9.91
N ALA A 39 11.39 -2.19 -10.21
CA ALA A 39 12.54 -1.40 -9.74
C ALA A 39 12.63 -1.32 -8.21
N TYR A 40 11.52 -1.53 -7.51
CA TYR A 40 11.44 -1.58 -6.04
C TYR A 40 11.32 -3.02 -5.52
N GLY A 41 11.53 -4.03 -6.37
CA GLY A 41 11.40 -5.44 -6.03
C GLY A 41 9.97 -5.93 -5.84
N ILE A 42 8.96 -5.12 -6.19
CA ILE A 42 7.54 -5.47 -6.02
C ILE A 42 7.09 -6.32 -7.20
N VAL A 43 6.70 -7.55 -6.90
CA VAL A 43 6.19 -8.55 -7.83
C VAL A 43 4.84 -9.09 -7.34
N GLU A 44 4.11 -9.80 -8.19
CA GLU A 44 2.87 -10.46 -7.81
C GLU A 44 3.02 -11.29 -6.53
N GLY A 45 2.02 -11.20 -5.64
CA GLY A 45 1.99 -11.86 -4.34
C GLY A 45 2.75 -11.13 -3.22
N THR A 46 3.45 -10.03 -3.53
CA THR A 46 4.12 -9.20 -2.51
C THR A 46 3.08 -8.52 -1.61
N THR A 47 3.22 -8.65 -0.30
CA THR A 47 2.42 -7.90 0.67
C THR A 47 3.02 -6.51 0.86
N LEU A 48 2.21 -5.48 0.65
CA LEU A 48 2.58 -4.07 0.70
C LEU A 48 1.96 -3.43 1.93
N TYR A 49 2.78 -2.83 2.79
CA TYR A 49 2.32 -2.09 3.95
C TYR A 49 2.25 -0.60 3.62
N ILE A 50 1.06 -0.02 3.81
CA ILE A 50 0.76 1.37 3.48
C ILE A 50 0.45 2.11 4.78
N ASP A 51 1.15 3.21 5.01
CA ASP A 51 0.85 4.16 6.08
C ASP A 51 -0.18 5.18 5.62
N LEU A 52 -1.36 5.15 6.24
CA LEU A 52 -2.48 6.03 5.93
C LEU A 52 -2.32 7.43 6.52
N ASP A 53 -1.47 7.59 7.54
CA ASP A 53 -1.23 8.87 8.20
C ASP A 53 -0.04 9.62 7.57
N ALA A 54 0.72 8.95 6.68
CA ALA A 54 1.84 9.57 5.98
C ALA A 54 1.35 10.61 4.97
N GLU A 55 1.95 11.80 5.00
CA GLU A 55 1.69 12.83 4.01
C GLU A 55 2.21 12.43 2.62
N TYR A 56 1.58 12.95 1.57
CA TYR A 56 2.05 12.75 0.20
C TYR A 56 3.39 13.46 -0.02
N GLU A 57 4.29 12.82 -0.76
CA GLU A 57 5.58 13.36 -1.16
C GLU A 57 5.89 12.92 -2.59
N GLU A 58 6.17 13.89 -3.45
CA GLU A 58 6.48 13.63 -4.85
C GLU A 58 7.77 12.81 -4.99
N ASN A 59 7.81 11.94 -6.00
CA ASN A 59 8.90 10.98 -6.24
C ASN A 59 9.04 9.89 -5.17
N THR A 60 8.05 9.73 -4.29
CA THR A 60 8.03 8.67 -3.28
C THR A 60 6.93 7.65 -3.59
N LEU A 61 7.27 6.36 -3.51
CA LEU A 61 6.34 5.27 -3.82
C LEU A 61 5.12 5.30 -2.90
N SER A 62 3.95 5.51 -3.51
CA SER A 62 2.69 5.76 -2.83
C SER A 62 1.57 4.93 -3.42
N CYS A 63 0.51 4.74 -2.64
CA CYS A 63 -0.71 4.08 -3.05
C CYS A 63 -1.81 5.10 -3.34
N PHE A 64 -2.54 4.87 -4.43
CA PHE A 64 -3.64 5.67 -4.91
C PHE A 64 -4.84 4.79 -5.20
N ILE A 65 -6.05 5.34 -5.15
CA ILE A 65 -7.31 4.63 -5.44
C ILE A 65 -8.20 5.46 -6.34
N ASN A 66 -8.86 4.83 -7.31
CA ASN A 66 -9.85 5.51 -8.14
C ASN A 66 -11.29 5.29 -7.64
N LYS A 67 -12.24 5.98 -8.27
CA LYS A 67 -13.69 5.88 -7.94
C LYS A 67 -14.27 4.47 -8.13
N GLN A 68 -13.60 3.59 -8.87
CA GLN A 68 -14.00 2.19 -9.08
C GLN A 68 -13.44 1.27 -7.98
N GLY A 69 -12.69 1.81 -7.02
CA GLY A 69 -12.07 1.04 -5.94
C GLY A 69 -10.80 0.31 -6.36
N GLN A 70 -10.20 0.67 -7.50
CA GLN A 70 -8.97 0.06 -7.99
C GLN A 70 -7.77 0.79 -7.39
N PHE A 71 -6.90 0.04 -6.73
CA PHE A 71 -5.65 0.55 -6.18
C PHE A 71 -4.57 0.58 -7.26
N LYS A 72 -3.74 1.61 -7.21
CA LYS A 72 -2.59 1.78 -8.08
C LYS A 72 -1.39 2.30 -7.30
N LEU A 73 -0.21 1.80 -7.61
CA LEU A 73 1.04 2.36 -7.10
C LEU A 73 1.56 3.42 -8.05
N PHE A 74 2.06 4.53 -7.52
CA PHE A 74 2.73 5.56 -8.31
C PHE A 74 3.64 6.44 -7.44
N ILE A 75 4.52 7.21 -8.08
CA ILE A 75 5.45 8.13 -7.41
C ILE A 75 5.02 9.60 -7.51
N CYS A 76 3.97 9.88 -8.29
CA CYS A 76 3.40 11.20 -8.49
C CYS A 76 1.87 11.13 -8.31
N GLU A 77 1.21 12.27 -8.25
CA GLU A 77 -0.25 12.32 -8.33
C GLU A 77 -0.75 11.74 -9.67
N LEU A 78 -1.95 11.18 -9.65
CA LEU A 78 -2.58 10.56 -10.81
C LEU A 78 -3.96 11.15 -11.03
N GLU A 79 -4.21 11.66 -12.23
CA GLU A 79 -5.54 12.17 -12.58
C GLU A 79 -6.61 11.08 -12.41
N GLY A 80 -7.68 11.40 -11.69
CA GLY A 80 -8.77 10.47 -11.40
C GLY A 80 -8.53 9.49 -10.26
N TYR A 81 -7.42 9.62 -9.53
CA TYR A 81 -7.12 8.85 -8.33
C TYR A 81 -6.92 9.75 -7.12
N ASP A 82 -7.37 9.28 -5.96
CA ASP A 82 -7.13 9.90 -4.66
C ASP A 82 -5.92 9.24 -3.98
N TYR A 83 -5.11 10.04 -3.29
CA TYR A 83 -4.03 9.54 -2.44
C TYR A 83 -4.58 8.72 -1.28
N VAL A 84 -3.98 7.55 -1.04
CA VAL A 84 -4.33 6.64 0.07
C VAL A 84 -3.31 6.73 1.19
N GLY A 85 -2.03 6.68 0.84
CA GLY A 85 -0.96 6.57 1.81
C GLY A 85 0.37 6.19 1.18
N ARG A 86 1.43 6.18 1.99
CA ARG A 86 2.79 5.90 1.55
C ARG A 86 3.14 4.43 1.72
N ILE A 87 3.84 3.84 0.76
CA ILE A 87 4.37 2.48 0.90
C ILE A 87 5.59 2.54 1.83
N ILE A 88 5.52 1.87 2.98
CA ILE A 88 6.60 1.87 3.98
C ILE A 88 7.40 0.58 4.03
N ALA A 89 6.80 -0.53 3.57
CA ALA A 89 7.45 -1.82 3.52
C ALA A 89 6.81 -2.74 2.48
N ALA A 90 7.61 -3.64 1.95
CA ALA A 90 7.18 -4.75 1.10
C ALA A 90 7.70 -6.06 1.69
N TYR A 91 6.83 -7.05 1.78
CA TYR A 91 7.15 -8.38 2.29
C TYR A 91 6.81 -9.43 1.24
N LYS A 92 7.79 -10.28 0.94
CA LYS A 92 7.62 -11.46 0.09
C LYS A 92 8.11 -12.69 0.85
N SER A 93 7.23 -13.64 1.06
CA SER A 93 7.59 -14.98 1.50
C SER A 93 8.08 -15.81 0.32
N TYR A 94 9.10 -16.63 0.53
CA TYR A 94 9.52 -17.66 -0.40
C TYR A 94 9.00 -19.01 0.10
N GLU A 95 8.73 -19.94 -0.81
CA GLU A 95 8.50 -21.33 -0.42
C GLU A 95 9.77 -21.86 0.27
N VAL A 96 9.58 -22.59 1.37
CA VAL A 96 10.65 -23.20 2.18
C VAL A 96 10.54 -24.71 2.10
#